data_AF-A0A2W5DBJ2-F1
#
_entry.id   AF-A0A2W5DBJ2-F1
#
_cell.length_a   1.000
_cell.length_b   1.000
_cell.length_c   1.000
_cell.angle_alpha   90.00
_cell.angle_beta   90.00
_cell.angle_gamma   90.00
#
_symmetry.space_group_name_H-M   'P 1'
#
loop_
_entity.id
_entity.type
_entity.pdbx_description
1 polymer ?
#
loop_
_entity_poly.entity_id
_entity_poly.type
_entity_poly.pdbx_seq_one_letter_code
_entity_poly.pdbx_strand_id
1 'polypeptide(L)'
;MRALIPFTALALVFSTPCVFAAGSAVLDQYGTDNQATLDQTGPDHQATQTQSGVRLSSDITQSGVGQTAISEQNAYDSQVTIDQSGGGNYGAVYQLGGESNAVGLSQDGYANSATLRQESVNFDVLIGNTATVSQSGATNTADVQQDGAGNWLQASASGTGNSLQSVQSGIGTSATVYQVGDNNAVSVNQDFSGSANLTQNGNDNVLALTQGGLENPRATLSQSGDGNQMEANVQFKFNVLEFAQEGDGNSLFVDQSGRNGSASGSSVGNDNSASLVVDGDDYVVSIDQTGDANIASLDSAGIGNLASIVQTGSTNQASISQSGGFDTFTPQTARITQTGDGNVASIVQH
;
A
#
# COMPACT_ATOMS: atom_id res chain seq x y z
N MET A 1 74.47 -13.54 -0.02
CA MET A 1 73.53 -12.59 0.61
C MET A 1 72.20 -12.63 -0.13
N ARG A 2 71.23 -13.38 0.40
CA ARG A 2 69.80 -13.16 0.20
C ARG A 2 69.13 -13.61 1.50
N ALA A 3 68.50 -12.67 2.18
CA ALA A 3 67.85 -12.85 3.47
C ALA A 3 66.54 -13.64 3.28
N LEU A 4 66.30 -14.62 4.16
CA LEU A 4 64.96 -15.17 4.39
C LEU A 4 64.42 -14.51 5.67
N ILE A 5 63.29 -13.83 5.52
CA ILE A 5 62.48 -13.27 6.61
C ILE A 5 61.56 -14.42 7.11
N PRO A 6 61.47 -14.69 8.42
CA PRO A 6 60.52 -15.67 8.94
C PRO A 6 59.12 -15.06 9.03
N PHE A 7 58.13 -15.75 8.44
CA PHE A 7 56.70 -15.52 8.70
C PHE A 7 56.36 -16.07 10.08
N THR A 8 56.01 -15.18 11.01
CA THR A 8 55.30 -15.51 12.25
C THR A 8 53.80 -15.59 11.97
N ALA A 9 53.24 -16.80 11.98
CA ALA A 9 51.80 -17.03 11.93
C ALA A 9 51.28 -17.38 13.33
N LEU A 10 50.53 -16.42 13.88
CA LEU A 10 49.28 -16.54 14.63
C LEU A 10 49.16 -17.65 15.69
N ALA A 11 49.17 -17.23 16.95
CA ALA A 11 48.82 -18.03 18.11
C ALA A 11 47.34 -18.41 18.08
N LEU A 12 47.07 -19.71 18.08
CA LEU A 12 45.75 -20.30 18.24
C LEU A 12 45.47 -20.43 19.75
N VAL A 13 44.57 -19.60 20.29
CA VAL A 13 44.04 -19.79 21.66
C VAL A 13 42.66 -20.42 21.54
N PHE A 14 42.56 -21.69 21.94
CA PHE A 14 41.29 -22.37 22.15
C PHE A 14 40.72 -21.95 23.52
N SER A 15 39.53 -21.36 23.52
CA SER A 15 38.64 -21.34 24.70
C SER A 15 37.30 -21.97 24.34
N THR A 16 36.91 -22.93 25.18
CA THR A 16 35.73 -23.82 25.26
C THR A 16 34.43 -23.46 24.51
N PRO A 17 33.64 -24.48 24.09
CA PRO A 17 32.49 -24.30 23.20
C PRO A 17 31.27 -23.76 23.94
N CYS A 18 30.79 -22.58 23.52
CA CYS A 18 29.39 -22.23 23.64
C CYS A 18 28.68 -22.84 22.42
N VAL A 19 27.69 -23.70 22.62
CA VAL A 19 26.86 -24.22 21.53
C VAL A 19 25.93 -23.10 21.09
N PHE A 20 26.36 -22.33 20.09
CA PHE A 20 25.48 -21.45 19.33
C PHE A 20 24.85 -22.28 18.22
N ALA A 21 23.51 -22.32 18.15
CA ALA A 21 22.81 -22.92 17.03
C ALA A 21 23.15 -22.09 15.78
N ALA A 22 23.74 -22.75 14.78
CA ALA A 22 24.32 -22.10 13.62
C ALA A 22 23.21 -21.58 12.71
N GLY A 23 23.11 -20.26 12.57
CA GLY A 23 22.40 -19.66 11.45
C GLY A 23 23.03 -20.07 10.11
N SER A 24 22.23 -20.11 9.05
CA SER A 24 22.65 -20.42 7.68
C SER A 24 22.71 -19.13 6.86
N ALA A 25 23.85 -18.88 6.24
CA ALA A 25 24.11 -17.74 5.37
C ALA A 25 24.60 -18.25 4.02
N VAL A 26 23.87 -17.93 2.94
CA VAL A 26 24.25 -18.27 1.56
C VAL A 26 24.36 -16.96 0.76
N LEU A 27 25.51 -16.78 0.12
CA LEU A 27 25.79 -15.64 -0.76
C LEU A 27 26.31 -16.15 -2.12
N ASP A 28 25.57 -15.89 -3.18
CA ASP A 28 25.93 -16.21 -4.56
C ASP A 28 25.95 -14.94 -5.41
N GLN A 29 27.09 -14.63 -6.06
CA GLN A 29 27.25 -13.48 -6.94
C GLN A 29 27.73 -13.89 -8.33
N TYR A 30 27.03 -13.41 -9.35
CA TYR A 30 27.34 -13.59 -10.76
C TYR A 30 27.37 -12.20 -11.44
N GLY A 31 28.46 -11.86 -12.13
CA GLY A 31 28.61 -10.59 -12.85
C GLY A 31 29.76 -9.71 -12.34
N THR A 32 29.66 -8.38 -12.51
CA THR A 32 30.78 -7.44 -12.26
C THR A 32 30.37 -6.30 -11.32
N ASP A 33 31.24 -5.95 -10.36
CA ASP A 33 31.04 -4.86 -9.37
C ASP A 33 29.81 -5.01 -8.45
N ASN A 34 29.38 -6.24 -8.12
CA ASN A 34 28.30 -6.46 -7.17
C ASN A 34 28.83 -6.42 -5.71
N GLN A 35 28.11 -5.72 -4.83
CA GLN A 35 28.35 -5.64 -3.39
C GLN A 35 27.25 -6.38 -2.63
N ALA A 36 27.66 -7.26 -1.73
CA ALA A 36 26.78 -8.01 -0.85
C ALA A 36 27.33 -7.96 0.57
N THR A 37 26.50 -7.52 1.51
CA THR A 37 26.79 -7.54 2.94
C THR A 37 25.69 -8.32 3.67
N LEU A 38 26.10 -9.22 4.55
CA LEU A 38 25.20 -9.95 5.44
C LEU A 38 25.77 -9.87 6.87
N ASP A 39 25.00 -9.30 7.79
CA ASP A 39 25.31 -9.23 9.22
C ASP A 39 24.19 -9.90 10.03
N GLN A 40 24.54 -10.89 10.86
CA GLN A 40 23.61 -11.71 11.63
C GLN A 40 24.08 -11.74 13.09
N THR A 41 23.27 -11.18 13.99
CA THR A 41 23.51 -11.20 15.43
C THR A 41 22.41 -11.98 16.15
N GLY A 42 22.69 -13.24 16.49
CA GLY A 42 21.81 -14.10 17.28
C GLY A 42 21.64 -15.52 16.69
N PRO A 43 20.90 -16.42 17.36
CA PRO A 43 20.78 -17.81 16.93
C PRO A 43 19.69 -18.02 15.86
N ASP A 44 19.87 -19.08 15.05
CA ASP A 44 18.89 -19.64 14.09
C ASP A 44 18.45 -18.73 12.92
N HIS A 45 19.25 -17.74 12.53
CA HIS A 45 18.98 -16.94 11.32
C HIS A 45 19.16 -17.74 10.03
N GLN A 46 18.34 -17.50 9.02
CA GLN A 46 18.54 -17.95 7.65
C GLN A 46 18.60 -16.74 6.73
N ALA A 47 19.71 -16.57 6.01
CA ALA A 47 19.82 -15.55 4.98
C ALA A 47 20.31 -16.16 3.67
N THR A 48 19.63 -15.83 2.58
CA THR A 48 20.05 -16.16 1.22
C THR A 48 20.12 -14.90 0.39
N GLN A 49 21.26 -14.68 -0.26
CA GLN A 49 21.51 -13.54 -1.11
C GLN A 49 22.04 -14.02 -2.45
N THR A 50 21.33 -13.71 -3.53
CA THR A 50 21.72 -14.08 -4.90
C THR A 50 21.70 -12.83 -5.78
N GLN A 51 22.84 -12.50 -6.40
CA GLN A 51 22.98 -11.35 -7.28
C GLN A 51 23.50 -11.80 -8.65
N SER A 52 22.77 -11.53 -9.72
CA SER A 52 23.21 -11.78 -11.10
C SER A 52 23.06 -10.49 -11.94
N GLY A 53 24.15 -9.76 -12.15
CA GLY A 53 24.09 -8.45 -12.82
C GLY A 53 25.36 -7.61 -12.68
N VAL A 54 25.24 -6.30 -12.93
CA VAL A 54 26.35 -5.34 -12.81
C VAL A 54 25.99 -4.24 -11.82
N ARG A 55 26.90 -3.91 -10.89
CA ARG A 55 26.75 -2.84 -9.88
C ARG A 55 25.52 -3.02 -8.98
N LEU A 56 25.20 -4.25 -8.60
CA LEU A 56 24.14 -4.56 -7.62
C LEU A 56 24.65 -4.34 -6.20
N SER A 57 23.83 -3.76 -5.32
CA SER A 57 24.11 -3.68 -3.87
C SER A 57 23.01 -4.40 -3.12
N SER A 58 23.36 -5.32 -2.23
CA SER A 58 22.39 -5.84 -1.29
C SER A 58 22.97 -5.99 0.11
N ASP A 59 22.24 -5.46 1.08
CA ASP A 59 22.63 -5.42 2.49
C ASP A 59 21.52 -6.06 3.32
N ILE A 60 21.86 -7.13 4.04
CA ILE A 60 20.94 -7.82 4.95
C ILE A 60 21.51 -7.72 6.36
N THR A 61 20.73 -7.17 7.29
CA THR A 61 21.04 -7.13 8.72
C THR A 61 19.94 -7.86 9.49
N GLN A 62 20.29 -8.85 10.30
CA GLN A 62 19.35 -9.59 11.15
C GLN A 62 19.83 -9.58 12.60
N SER A 63 18.96 -9.21 13.54
CA SER A 63 19.26 -9.14 14.97
C SER A 63 18.16 -9.80 15.80
N GLY A 64 18.50 -10.88 16.52
CA GLY A 64 17.55 -11.60 17.39
C GLY A 64 17.52 -13.10 17.12
N VAL A 65 16.34 -13.74 17.11
CA VAL A 65 16.22 -15.21 16.99
C VAL A 65 15.37 -15.66 15.80
N GLY A 66 15.89 -16.53 14.93
CA GLY A 66 15.06 -17.28 13.98
C GLY A 66 14.50 -16.50 12.79
N GLN A 67 15.10 -15.37 12.41
CA GLN A 67 14.71 -14.60 11.22
C GLN A 67 15.10 -15.29 9.91
N THR A 68 14.27 -15.14 8.88
CA THR A 68 14.59 -15.52 7.49
C THR A 68 14.61 -14.29 6.60
N ALA A 69 15.71 -14.08 5.87
CA ALA A 69 15.87 -13.03 4.87
C ALA A 69 16.28 -13.64 3.52
N ILE A 70 15.59 -13.27 2.44
CA ILE A 70 15.92 -13.67 1.07
C ILE A 70 16.04 -12.40 0.23
N SER A 71 17.16 -12.24 -0.47
CA SER A 71 17.38 -11.17 -1.45
C SER A 71 17.84 -11.81 -2.76
N GLU A 72 17.05 -11.67 -3.82
CA GLU A 72 17.43 -12.08 -5.18
C GLU A 72 17.39 -10.87 -6.11
N GLN A 73 18.53 -10.53 -6.72
CA GLN A 73 18.66 -9.42 -7.65
C GLN A 73 19.19 -9.91 -9.01
N ASN A 74 18.38 -9.74 -10.05
CA ASN A 74 18.74 -10.06 -11.44
C ASN A 74 18.59 -8.78 -12.30
N ALA A 75 19.41 -7.75 -12.05
CA ALA A 75 19.23 -6.40 -12.61
C ALA A 75 20.57 -5.64 -12.81
N TYR A 76 20.50 -4.37 -13.21
CA TYR A 76 21.63 -3.44 -13.28
C TYR A 76 21.43 -2.30 -12.25
N ASP A 77 22.48 -1.86 -11.55
CA ASP A 77 22.44 -0.71 -10.60
C ASP A 77 21.37 -0.76 -9.50
N SER A 78 20.91 -1.95 -9.12
CA SER A 78 19.80 -2.09 -8.17
C SER A 78 20.27 -2.30 -6.73
N GLN A 79 19.54 -1.74 -5.77
CA GLN A 79 19.82 -1.79 -4.33
C GLN A 79 18.70 -2.52 -3.57
N VAL A 80 19.07 -3.46 -2.70
CA VAL A 80 18.17 -4.09 -1.73
C VAL A 80 18.73 -3.96 -0.32
N THR A 81 17.95 -3.41 0.60
CA THR A 81 18.28 -3.39 2.04
C THR A 81 17.19 -4.10 2.82
N ILE A 82 17.56 -5.12 3.60
CA ILE A 82 16.67 -5.83 4.52
C ILE A 82 17.22 -5.68 5.94
N ASP A 83 16.46 -5.07 6.84
CA ASP A 83 16.78 -4.94 8.27
C ASP A 83 15.69 -5.62 9.10
N GLN A 84 16.04 -6.66 9.87
CA GLN A 84 15.10 -7.39 10.70
C GLN A 84 15.60 -7.46 12.15
N SER A 85 14.78 -6.98 13.08
CA SER A 85 15.01 -7.10 14.52
C SER A 85 13.89 -7.87 15.22
N GLY A 86 14.24 -8.71 16.19
CA GLY A 86 13.28 -9.42 17.04
C GLY A 86 13.28 -10.95 16.86
N GLY A 87 12.15 -11.57 16.53
CA GLY A 87 12.00 -13.02 16.54
C GLY A 87 11.15 -13.55 15.39
N GLY A 88 11.66 -14.51 14.60
CA GLY A 88 10.84 -15.21 13.59
C GLY A 88 10.36 -14.39 12.39
N ASN A 89 10.90 -13.19 12.14
CA ASN A 89 10.50 -12.37 10.99
C ASN A 89 10.93 -13.02 9.66
N TYR A 90 10.08 -12.93 8.65
CA TYR A 90 10.32 -13.37 7.28
C TYR A 90 10.34 -12.16 6.34
N GLY A 91 11.42 -12.02 5.58
CA GLY A 91 11.59 -10.97 4.59
C GLY A 91 12.09 -11.57 3.30
N ALA A 92 11.40 -11.33 2.19
CA ALA A 92 11.84 -11.75 0.87
C ALA A 92 11.76 -10.58 -0.11
N VAL A 93 12.85 -10.33 -0.82
CA VAL A 93 12.94 -9.30 -1.85
C VAL A 93 13.42 -9.94 -3.15
N TYR A 94 12.64 -9.78 -4.21
CA TYR A 94 12.94 -10.28 -5.55
C TYR A 94 12.94 -9.10 -6.53
N GLN A 95 14.10 -8.74 -7.07
CA GLN A 95 14.26 -7.75 -8.13
C GLN A 95 14.64 -8.46 -9.43
N LEU A 96 13.67 -8.63 -10.34
CA LEU A 96 13.83 -9.36 -11.59
C LEU A 96 13.79 -8.38 -12.77
N GLY A 97 14.97 -8.00 -13.28
CA GLY A 97 15.15 -7.09 -14.43
C GLY A 97 15.12 -5.59 -14.09
N GLY A 98 15.48 -4.76 -15.07
CA GLY A 98 15.50 -3.29 -14.97
C GLY A 98 16.84 -2.67 -14.55
N GLU A 99 16.86 -1.33 -14.50
CA GLU A 99 17.99 -0.50 -14.05
C GLU A 99 17.56 0.36 -12.85
N SER A 100 18.44 0.55 -11.86
CA SER A 100 18.24 1.48 -10.72
C SER A 100 17.05 1.19 -9.80
N ASN A 101 16.65 -0.08 -9.61
CA ASN A 101 15.58 -0.42 -8.67
C ASN A 101 16.06 -0.35 -7.22
N ALA A 102 15.26 0.20 -6.31
CA ALA A 102 15.60 0.31 -4.89
C ALA A 102 14.51 -0.31 -4.01
N VAL A 103 14.89 -1.25 -3.14
CA VAL A 103 13.98 -1.84 -2.16
C VAL A 103 14.55 -1.71 -0.75
N GLY A 104 13.75 -1.18 0.16
CA GLY A 104 14.03 -1.18 1.60
C GLY A 104 12.95 -1.95 2.36
N LEU A 105 13.34 -2.95 3.13
CA LEU A 105 12.47 -3.67 4.05
C LEU A 105 13.01 -3.54 5.47
N SER A 106 12.18 -3.06 6.39
CA SER A 106 12.50 -3.01 7.82
C SER A 106 11.40 -3.71 8.62
N GLN A 107 11.75 -4.69 9.46
CA GLN A 107 10.80 -5.42 10.30
C GLN A 107 11.29 -5.48 11.74
N ASP A 108 10.56 -4.87 12.66
CA ASP A 108 10.84 -4.89 14.09
C ASP A 108 9.73 -5.62 14.86
N GLY A 109 10.07 -6.70 15.55
CA GLY A 109 9.15 -7.45 16.41
C GLY A 109 9.09 -8.95 16.12
N TYR A 110 7.90 -9.55 16.20
CA TYR A 110 7.74 -11.01 16.20
C TYR A 110 6.91 -11.53 15.02
N ALA A 111 7.47 -12.45 14.24
CA ALA A 111 6.79 -13.16 13.15
C ALA A 111 6.16 -12.24 12.08
N ASN A 112 6.73 -11.05 11.85
CA ASN A 112 6.32 -10.20 10.73
C ASN A 112 6.77 -10.83 9.41
N SER A 113 5.94 -10.75 8.37
CA SER A 113 6.20 -11.30 7.04
C SER A 113 6.11 -10.19 5.99
N ALA A 114 7.12 -10.06 5.15
CA ALA A 114 7.10 -9.12 4.04
C ALA A 114 7.70 -9.76 2.78
N THR A 115 6.99 -9.70 1.67
CA THR A 115 7.48 -10.10 0.35
C THR A 115 7.37 -8.92 -0.60
N LEU A 116 8.48 -8.53 -1.22
CA LEU A 116 8.54 -7.44 -2.18
C LEU A 116 9.08 -7.99 -3.50
N ARG A 117 8.29 -7.92 -4.56
CA ARG A 117 8.68 -8.35 -5.92
C ARG A 117 8.62 -7.16 -6.88
N GLN A 118 9.71 -6.91 -7.58
CA GLN A 118 9.79 -5.90 -8.63
C GLN A 118 10.14 -6.60 -9.94
N GLU A 119 9.24 -6.54 -10.92
CA GLU A 119 9.45 -7.04 -12.27
C GLU A 119 9.42 -5.86 -13.25
N SER A 120 10.59 -5.42 -13.70
CA SER A 120 10.65 -4.35 -14.69
C SER A 120 10.57 -4.95 -16.10
N VAL A 121 9.62 -4.45 -16.90
CA VAL A 121 9.53 -4.78 -18.32
C VAL A 121 10.27 -3.73 -19.15
N ASN A 122 11.24 -4.22 -19.94
CA ASN A 122 11.91 -3.57 -21.07
C ASN A 122 13.07 -2.58 -20.82
N PHE A 123 14.07 -2.79 -21.67
CA PHE A 123 15.48 -2.40 -21.60
C PHE A 123 15.80 -0.95 -22.02
N ASP A 124 14.87 0.01 -21.86
CA ASP A 124 15.04 1.38 -22.41
C ASP A 124 14.52 2.54 -21.54
N VAL A 125 14.06 2.30 -20.30
CA VAL A 125 13.62 3.37 -19.38
C VAL A 125 14.47 3.38 -18.12
N LEU A 126 15.25 4.46 -17.97
CA LEU A 126 16.20 4.72 -16.88
C LEU A 126 15.52 5.13 -15.55
N ILE A 127 14.38 4.53 -15.20
CA ILE A 127 13.63 4.87 -13.98
C ILE A 127 13.24 3.57 -13.26
N GLY A 128 14.00 3.20 -12.24
CA GLY A 128 13.72 2.03 -11.43
C GLY A 128 12.52 2.22 -10.52
N ASN A 129 11.93 1.09 -10.10
CA ASN A 129 10.88 1.06 -9.09
C ASN A 129 11.49 1.21 -7.69
N THR A 130 10.80 1.92 -6.80
CA THR A 130 11.17 2.06 -5.39
C THR A 130 10.06 1.52 -4.49
N ALA A 131 10.40 0.63 -3.55
CA ALA A 131 9.47 0.18 -2.51
C ALA A 131 10.14 0.25 -1.14
N THR A 132 9.48 0.88 -0.17
CA THR A 132 9.88 0.85 1.25
C THR A 132 8.75 0.30 2.10
N VAL A 133 8.99 -0.79 2.81
CA VAL A 133 8.04 -1.42 3.73
C VAL A 133 8.63 -1.43 5.13
N SER A 134 7.90 -0.90 6.12
CA SER A 134 8.26 -0.94 7.53
C SER A 134 7.16 -1.63 8.35
N GLN A 135 7.48 -2.67 9.09
CA GLN A 135 6.52 -3.37 9.96
C GLN A 135 7.03 -3.35 11.40
N SER A 136 6.20 -2.89 12.33
CA SER A 136 6.49 -2.92 13.77
C SER A 136 5.39 -3.68 14.52
N GLY A 137 5.77 -4.57 15.43
CA GLY A 137 4.83 -5.35 16.24
C GLY A 137 4.85 -6.84 15.87
N ALA A 138 3.69 -7.49 15.83
CA ALA A 138 3.61 -8.94 15.67
C ALA A 138 2.74 -9.35 14.48
N THR A 139 3.15 -10.41 13.77
CA THR A 139 2.35 -11.07 12.70
C THR A 139 1.83 -10.14 11.60
N ASN A 140 2.45 -8.98 11.39
CA ASN A 140 2.08 -8.11 10.28
C ASN A 140 2.53 -8.73 8.96
N THR A 141 1.69 -8.67 7.93
CA THR A 141 1.96 -9.21 6.60
C THR A 141 1.96 -8.09 5.57
N ALA A 142 2.96 -8.05 4.68
CA ALA A 142 3.02 -7.13 3.56
C ALA A 142 3.41 -7.89 2.29
N ASP A 143 2.59 -7.82 1.25
CA ASP A 143 2.88 -8.36 -0.08
C ASP A 143 2.82 -7.22 -1.09
N VAL A 144 3.96 -6.94 -1.73
CA VAL A 144 4.13 -5.83 -2.66
C VAL A 144 4.65 -6.35 -3.97
N GLN A 145 3.94 -6.05 -5.05
CA GLN A 145 4.31 -6.32 -6.42
C GLN A 145 4.34 -5.03 -7.22
N GLN A 146 5.48 -4.69 -7.81
CA GLN A 146 5.62 -3.55 -8.73
C GLN A 146 6.06 -4.05 -10.10
N ASP A 147 5.15 -4.01 -11.07
CA ASP A 147 5.38 -4.37 -12.46
C ASP A 147 5.49 -3.08 -13.30
N GLY A 148 6.61 -2.88 -14.00
CA GLY A 148 6.82 -1.69 -14.86
C GLY A 148 8.00 -0.79 -14.45
N ALA A 149 7.87 0.53 -14.60
CA ALA A 149 8.98 1.49 -14.44
C ALA A 149 8.61 2.73 -13.63
N GLY A 150 9.46 3.18 -12.71
CA GLY A 150 9.25 4.37 -11.89
C GLY A 150 8.11 4.29 -10.87
N ASN A 151 7.64 3.10 -10.52
CA ASN A 151 6.62 2.91 -9.50
C ASN A 151 7.23 3.14 -8.11
N TRP A 152 6.49 3.82 -7.23
CA TRP A 152 6.89 4.16 -5.87
C TRP A 152 5.85 3.65 -4.87
N LEU A 153 6.31 2.92 -3.85
CA LEU A 153 5.49 2.54 -2.70
C LEU A 153 6.23 2.90 -1.41
N GLN A 154 5.51 3.53 -0.49
CA GLN A 154 5.88 3.60 0.91
C GLN A 154 4.75 3.01 1.76
N ALA A 155 5.08 2.00 2.56
CA ALA A 155 4.13 1.32 3.41
C ALA A 155 4.67 1.19 4.82
N SER A 156 3.80 1.43 5.82
CA SER A 156 4.09 1.08 7.20
C SER A 156 2.89 0.45 7.90
N ALA A 157 3.16 -0.58 8.69
CA ALA A 157 2.18 -1.24 9.54
C ALA A 157 2.72 -1.33 10.98
N SER A 158 1.93 -0.86 11.94
CA SER A 158 2.28 -0.87 13.36
C SER A 158 1.16 -1.49 14.19
N GLY A 159 1.47 -2.56 14.93
CA GLY A 159 0.53 -3.30 15.76
C GLY A 159 0.59 -4.80 15.49
N THR A 160 -0.54 -5.49 15.66
CA THR A 160 -0.63 -6.95 15.52
C THR A 160 -1.51 -7.36 14.35
N GLY A 161 -1.02 -8.21 13.46
CA GLY A 161 -1.86 -8.86 12.43
C GLY A 161 -2.33 -7.96 11.30
N ASN A 162 -1.72 -6.77 11.12
CA ASN A 162 -2.08 -5.93 9.98
C ASN A 162 -1.63 -6.58 8.66
N SER A 163 -2.45 -6.45 7.62
CA SER A 163 -2.21 -7.01 6.30
C SER A 163 -2.19 -5.90 5.25
N LEU A 164 -1.12 -5.83 4.47
CA LEU A 164 -1.01 -4.99 3.29
C LEU A 164 -0.81 -5.86 2.05
N GLN A 165 -1.63 -5.63 1.02
CA GLN A 165 -1.39 -6.09 -0.33
C GLN A 165 -1.32 -4.87 -1.26
N SER A 166 -0.28 -4.79 -2.09
CA SER A 166 -0.14 -3.72 -3.08
C SER A 166 0.36 -4.27 -4.40
N VAL A 167 -0.40 -4.07 -5.47
CA VAL A 167 -0.02 -4.38 -6.85
C VAL A 167 0.01 -3.07 -7.64
N GLN A 168 1.14 -2.77 -8.27
CA GLN A 168 1.36 -1.57 -9.06
C GLN A 168 1.86 -1.95 -10.44
N SER A 169 0.99 -1.95 -11.44
CA SER A 169 1.28 -2.36 -12.82
C SER A 169 1.28 -1.15 -13.75
N GLY A 170 2.41 -0.48 -13.97
CA GLY A 170 2.42 0.78 -14.69
C GLY A 170 3.73 1.54 -14.79
N ILE A 171 3.64 2.80 -15.22
CA ILE A 171 4.75 3.76 -15.26
C ILE A 171 4.42 4.92 -14.30
N GLY A 172 5.18 5.06 -13.22
CA GLY A 172 5.06 6.21 -12.31
C GLY A 172 3.91 6.14 -11.31
N THR A 173 3.40 4.95 -10.97
CA THR A 173 2.36 4.82 -9.92
C THR A 173 2.97 5.10 -8.55
N SER A 174 2.25 5.84 -7.69
CA SER A 174 2.68 6.14 -6.33
C SER A 174 1.62 5.70 -5.33
N ALA A 175 2.01 4.96 -4.30
CA ALA A 175 1.15 4.62 -3.18
C ALA A 175 1.85 4.88 -1.84
N THR A 176 1.13 5.52 -0.93
CA THR A 176 1.52 5.65 0.48
C THR A 176 0.47 4.96 1.34
N VAL A 177 0.88 4.01 2.16
CA VAL A 177 -0.03 3.26 3.05
C VAL A 177 0.46 3.31 4.50
N TYR A 178 -0.42 3.72 5.40
CA TYR A 178 -0.18 3.75 6.85
C TYR A 178 -1.26 2.95 7.58
N GLN A 179 -0.88 1.89 8.30
CA GLN A 179 -1.76 1.10 9.16
C GLN A 179 -1.28 1.18 10.62
N VAL A 180 -2.16 1.59 11.52
CA VAL A 180 -1.89 1.64 12.97
C VAL A 180 -3.04 0.96 13.72
N GLY A 181 -2.70 -0.02 14.55
CA GLY A 181 -3.65 -0.82 15.35
C GLY A 181 -3.58 -2.30 15.00
N ASP A 182 -4.61 -3.07 15.33
CA ASP A 182 -4.61 -4.53 15.15
C ASP A 182 -5.55 -4.99 14.03
N ASN A 183 -5.15 -6.01 13.27
CA ASN A 183 -5.94 -6.65 12.20
C ASN A 183 -6.46 -5.72 11.09
N ASN A 184 -5.81 -4.59 10.81
CA ASN A 184 -6.21 -3.75 9.69
C ASN A 184 -5.76 -4.37 8.37
N ALA A 185 -6.58 -4.26 7.33
CA ALA A 185 -6.31 -4.77 5.99
C ALA A 185 -6.41 -3.66 4.93
N VAL A 186 -5.31 -3.42 4.19
CA VAL A 186 -5.29 -2.56 3.00
C VAL A 186 -4.95 -3.41 1.78
N SER A 187 -5.75 -3.28 0.73
CA SER A 187 -5.45 -3.79 -0.61
C SER A 187 -5.42 -2.65 -1.61
N VAL A 188 -4.31 -2.50 -2.34
CA VAL A 188 -4.13 -1.49 -3.40
C VAL A 188 -3.84 -2.17 -4.72
N ASN A 189 -4.60 -1.86 -5.75
CA ASN A 189 -4.30 -2.23 -7.13
C ASN A 189 -4.27 -0.98 -8.01
N GLN A 190 -3.09 -0.61 -8.52
CA GLN A 190 -2.89 0.54 -9.39
C GLN A 190 -2.42 0.11 -10.78
N ASP A 191 -3.18 0.46 -11.82
CA ASP A 191 -2.82 0.23 -13.22
C ASP A 191 -2.45 1.55 -13.94
N PHE A 192 -1.36 1.54 -14.69
CA PHE A 192 -0.77 2.65 -15.47
C PHE A 192 -0.14 3.77 -14.64
N SER A 193 -0.93 4.76 -14.19
CA SER A 193 -0.46 5.95 -13.48
C SER A 193 -1.47 6.33 -12.41
N GLY A 194 -1.03 6.85 -11.26
CA GLY A 194 -1.95 7.20 -10.17
C GLY A 194 -1.24 7.48 -8.86
N SER A 195 -1.92 8.18 -7.95
CA SER A 195 -1.45 8.41 -6.58
C SER A 195 -2.52 7.97 -5.59
N ALA A 196 -2.14 7.09 -4.66
CA ALA A 196 -2.98 6.63 -3.57
C ALA A 196 -2.34 7.01 -2.23
N ASN A 197 -3.11 7.63 -1.33
CA ASN A 197 -2.71 7.86 0.06
C ASN A 197 -3.78 7.24 0.96
N LEU A 198 -3.40 6.19 1.68
CA LEU A 198 -4.31 5.34 2.43
C LEU A 198 -3.87 5.31 3.89
N THR A 199 -4.77 5.64 4.81
CA THR A 199 -4.50 5.59 6.25
C THR A 199 -5.59 4.82 6.97
N GLN A 200 -5.20 3.85 7.79
CA GLN A 200 -6.10 3.13 8.71
C GLN A 200 -5.57 3.28 10.14
N ASN A 201 -6.43 3.74 11.05
CA ASN A 201 -6.14 3.89 12.47
C ASN A 201 -7.24 3.27 13.32
N GLY A 202 -6.92 2.27 14.12
CA GLY A 202 -7.88 1.49 14.92
C GLY A 202 -7.78 0.01 14.61
N ASN A 203 -8.81 -0.78 14.90
CA ASN A 203 -8.76 -2.23 14.74
C ASN A 203 -9.74 -2.75 13.69
N ASP A 204 -9.42 -3.87 13.07
CA ASP A 204 -10.30 -4.60 12.13
C ASP A 204 -10.81 -3.74 10.95
N ASN A 205 -10.12 -2.66 10.58
CA ASN A 205 -10.51 -1.83 9.44
C ASN A 205 -10.09 -2.48 8.12
N VAL A 206 -10.94 -2.39 7.10
CA VAL A 206 -10.68 -2.92 5.75
C VAL A 206 -10.80 -1.81 4.72
N LEU A 207 -9.77 -1.63 3.89
CA LEU A 207 -9.73 -0.68 2.80
C LEU A 207 -9.23 -1.37 1.53
N ALA A 208 -10.07 -1.41 0.49
CA ALA A 208 -9.70 -1.85 -0.85
C ALA A 208 -9.77 -0.67 -1.83
N LEU A 209 -8.66 -0.39 -2.52
CA LEU A 209 -8.59 0.60 -3.59
C LEU A 209 -8.15 -0.08 -4.89
N THR A 210 -8.98 0.02 -5.93
CA THR A 210 -8.59 -0.23 -7.31
C THR A 210 -8.56 1.10 -8.06
N GLN A 211 -7.42 1.44 -8.66
CA GLN A 211 -7.24 2.69 -9.39
C GLN A 211 -6.60 2.41 -10.75
N GLY A 212 -7.24 2.80 -11.84
CA GLY A 212 -6.73 2.55 -13.19
C GLY A 212 -6.92 3.74 -14.12
N GLY A 213 -5.88 4.16 -14.85
CA GLY A 213 -6.02 5.25 -15.82
C GLY A 213 -4.71 5.84 -16.34
N LEU A 214 -4.77 6.44 -17.54
CA LEU A 214 -3.61 6.97 -18.26
C LEU A 214 -3.12 8.36 -17.77
N GLU A 215 -3.82 9.02 -16.84
CA GLU A 215 -3.56 10.43 -16.45
C GLU A 215 -3.79 10.72 -14.95
N ASN A 216 -3.04 10.04 -14.07
CA ASN A 216 -2.90 10.39 -12.63
C ASN A 216 -4.19 10.58 -11.82
N PRO A 217 -5.12 9.60 -11.75
CA PRO A 217 -6.14 9.60 -10.71
C PRO A 217 -5.52 9.73 -9.31
N ARG A 218 -6.21 10.44 -8.41
CA ARG A 218 -5.79 10.65 -7.02
C ARG A 218 -6.85 10.12 -6.07
N ALA A 219 -6.44 9.22 -5.17
CA ALA A 219 -7.29 8.71 -4.11
C ALA A 219 -6.63 8.99 -2.75
N THR A 220 -7.33 9.72 -1.90
CA THR A 220 -6.97 9.94 -0.49
C THR A 220 -8.07 9.35 0.37
N LEU A 221 -7.77 8.26 1.07
CA LEU A 221 -8.76 7.50 1.83
C LEU A 221 -8.25 7.31 3.26
N SER A 222 -9.10 7.61 4.24
CA SER A 222 -8.77 7.50 5.66
C SER A 222 -9.87 6.80 6.44
N GLN A 223 -9.50 5.86 7.30
CA GLN A 223 -10.39 5.21 8.26
C GLN A 223 -9.84 5.37 9.67
N SER A 224 -10.68 5.83 10.61
CA SER A 224 -10.35 5.95 12.03
C SER A 224 -11.47 5.35 12.88
N GLY A 225 -11.13 4.44 13.79
CA GLY A 225 -12.08 3.68 14.62
C GLY A 225 -12.00 2.18 14.34
N ASP A 226 -12.98 1.41 14.80
CA ASP A 226 -12.94 -0.06 14.71
C ASP A 226 -13.94 -0.61 13.67
N GLY A 227 -13.52 -1.59 12.88
CA GLY A 227 -14.41 -2.34 11.97
C GLY A 227 -14.94 -1.54 10.77
N ASN A 228 -14.29 -0.44 10.37
CA ASN A 228 -14.72 0.32 9.19
C ASN A 228 -14.35 -0.43 7.90
N GLN A 229 -15.21 -0.34 6.90
CA GLN A 229 -15.03 -0.95 5.58
C GLN A 229 -15.11 0.11 4.48
N MET A 230 -14.14 0.10 3.58
CA MET A 230 -14.07 1.01 2.45
C MET A 230 -13.64 0.26 1.20
N GLU A 231 -14.45 0.36 0.15
CA GLU A 231 -14.11 -0.13 -1.18
C GLU A 231 -14.23 1.03 -2.17
N ALA A 232 -13.15 1.29 -2.91
CA ALA A 232 -13.08 2.35 -3.89
C ALA A 232 -12.54 1.83 -5.22
N ASN A 233 -13.30 2.05 -6.30
CA ASN A 233 -12.89 1.82 -7.67
C ASN A 233 -12.85 3.17 -8.41
N VAL A 234 -11.66 3.60 -8.82
CA VAL A 234 -11.44 4.88 -9.51
C VAL A 234 -10.81 4.61 -10.86
N GLN A 235 -11.62 4.67 -11.91
CA GLN A 235 -11.19 4.37 -13.28
C GLN A 235 -11.11 5.65 -14.14
N PHE A 236 -10.33 5.57 -15.22
CA PHE A 236 -10.18 6.60 -16.26
C PHE A 236 -9.42 7.87 -15.81
N LYS A 237 -9.76 9.05 -16.34
CA LYS A 237 -8.86 10.23 -16.41
C LYS A 237 -9.23 11.30 -15.39
N PHE A 238 -8.25 11.83 -14.66
CA PHE A 238 -8.37 13.01 -13.77
C PHE A 238 -9.37 12.91 -12.61
N ASN A 239 -9.75 11.70 -12.19
CA ASN A 239 -10.67 11.57 -11.06
C ASN A 239 -9.94 11.78 -9.73
N VAL A 240 -10.58 12.58 -8.87
CA VAL A 240 -10.18 12.78 -7.47
C VAL A 240 -11.21 12.11 -6.59
N LEU A 241 -10.74 11.25 -5.69
CA LEU A 241 -11.51 10.67 -4.61
C LEU A 241 -10.89 11.06 -3.27
N GLU A 242 -11.66 11.72 -2.41
CA GLU A 242 -11.28 12.01 -1.04
C GLU A 242 -12.37 11.52 -0.08
N PHE A 243 -12.07 10.55 0.78
CA PHE A 243 -13.07 10.06 1.72
C PHE A 243 -12.49 9.75 3.10
N ALA A 244 -13.23 10.13 4.14
CA ALA A 244 -12.90 9.84 5.52
C ALA A 244 -14.04 9.07 6.22
N GLN A 245 -13.69 8.04 6.98
CA GLN A 245 -14.60 7.38 7.92
C GLN A 245 -14.06 7.54 9.34
N GLU A 246 -14.87 8.07 10.24
CA GLU A 246 -14.54 8.25 11.66
C GLU A 246 -15.63 7.65 12.54
N GLY A 247 -15.26 6.71 13.41
CA GLY A 247 -16.18 5.94 14.26
C GLY A 247 -16.13 4.45 13.94
N ASP A 248 -17.12 3.69 14.41
CA ASP A 248 -17.06 2.23 14.34
C ASP A 248 -18.07 1.66 13.33
N GLY A 249 -17.68 0.63 12.59
CA GLY A 249 -18.58 -0.11 11.69
C GLY A 249 -19.10 0.66 10.47
N ASN A 250 -18.47 1.77 10.08
CA ASN A 250 -18.91 2.51 8.89
C ASN A 250 -18.55 1.76 7.61
N SER A 251 -19.41 1.81 6.60
CA SER A 251 -19.23 1.19 5.29
C SER A 251 -19.27 2.24 4.18
N LEU A 252 -18.25 2.26 3.31
CA LEU A 252 -18.17 3.10 2.13
C LEU A 252 -17.96 2.24 0.89
N PHE A 253 -18.79 2.45 -0.12
CA PHE A 253 -18.57 1.96 -1.47
C PHE A 253 -18.48 3.14 -2.44
N VAL A 254 -17.43 3.19 -3.25
CA VAL A 254 -17.24 4.20 -4.30
C VAL A 254 -16.91 3.51 -5.62
N ASP A 255 -17.65 3.83 -6.68
CA ASP A 255 -17.35 3.44 -8.05
C ASP A 255 -17.38 4.67 -8.96
N GLN A 256 -16.24 5.02 -9.54
CA GLN A 256 -16.06 6.16 -10.44
C GLN A 256 -15.57 5.70 -11.80
N SER A 257 -16.47 5.65 -12.78
CA SER A 257 -16.18 5.27 -14.17
C SER A 257 -16.10 6.47 -15.13
N GLY A 258 -16.17 7.69 -14.61
CA GLY A 258 -16.19 8.94 -15.36
C GLY A 258 -14.84 9.58 -15.70
N ARG A 259 -14.81 10.80 -16.27
CA ARG A 259 -13.59 11.61 -16.44
C ARG A 259 -13.72 12.99 -15.80
N ASN A 260 -12.59 13.52 -15.31
CA ASN A 260 -12.48 14.89 -14.79
C ASN A 260 -13.48 15.21 -13.67
N GLY A 261 -13.79 14.22 -12.82
CA GLY A 261 -14.74 14.37 -11.73
C GLY A 261 -14.10 14.32 -10.35
N SER A 262 -14.74 14.98 -9.40
CA SER A 262 -14.37 14.95 -7.98
C SER A 262 -15.46 14.30 -7.18
N ALA A 263 -15.14 13.21 -6.48
CA ALA A 263 -15.94 12.71 -5.38
C ALA A 263 -15.28 13.03 -4.06
N SER A 264 -16.07 13.50 -3.12
CA SER A 264 -15.63 13.58 -1.74
C SER A 264 -16.68 13.07 -0.76
N GLY A 265 -16.26 12.76 0.45
CA GLY A 265 -17.23 12.55 1.52
C GLY A 265 -16.62 12.23 2.86
N SER A 266 -17.49 12.21 3.86
CA SER A 266 -17.15 11.87 5.23
C SER A 266 -18.31 11.12 5.89
N SER A 267 -18.00 10.06 6.62
CA SER A 267 -18.96 9.37 7.49
C SER A 267 -18.44 9.42 8.91
N VAL A 268 -19.11 10.18 9.79
CA VAL A 268 -18.75 10.36 11.20
C VAL A 268 -19.83 9.78 12.10
N GLY A 269 -19.47 8.86 13.00
CA GLY A 269 -20.37 8.14 13.90
C GLY A 269 -20.31 6.63 13.66
N ASN A 270 -21.31 5.89 14.11
CA ASN A 270 -21.29 4.42 14.03
C ASN A 270 -22.25 3.87 12.97
N ASP A 271 -21.89 2.75 12.35
CA ASP A 271 -22.74 1.99 11.41
C ASP A 271 -23.28 2.82 10.22
N ASN A 272 -22.63 3.92 9.82
CA ASN A 272 -23.07 4.67 8.65
C ASN A 272 -22.69 3.94 7.36
N SER A 273 -23.59 3.96 6.38
CA SER A 273 -23.36 3.40 5.06
C SER A 273 -23.46 4.50 4.00
N ALA A 274 -22.40 4.67 3.22
CA ALA A 274 -22.35 5.55 2.07
C ALA A 274 -22.06 4.74 0.80
N SER A 275 -22.85 4.93 -0.24
CA SER A 275 -22.62 4.38 -1.56
C SER A 275 -22.59 5.50 -2.59
N LEU A 276 -21.51 5.56 -3.36
CA LEU A 276 -21.29 6.58 -4.37
C LEU A 276 -20.96 5.92 -5.71
N VAL A 277 -21.86 6.02 -6.67
CA VAL A 277 -21.68 5.52 -8.03
C VAL A 277 -21.75 6.68 -9.00
N VAL A 278 -20.70 6.87 -9.80
CA VAL A 278 -20.63 7.97 -10.76
C VAL A 278 -20.14 7.50 -12.11
N ASP A 279 -20.98 7.68 -13.12
CA ASP A 279 -20.71 7.32 -14.51
C ASP A 279 -20.90 8.54 -15.44
N GLY A 280 -19.88 9.40 -15.54
CA GLY A 280 -20.05 10.67 -16.25
C GLY A 280 -18.80 11.56 -16.33
N ASP A 281 -18.85 12.62 -17.14
CA ASP A 281 -17.74 13.57 -17.28
C ASP A 281 -18.01 14.87 -16.48
N ASP A 282 -16.98 15.53 -15.96
CA ASP A 282 -17.06 16.84 -15.28
C ASP A 282 -18.03 16.89 -14.06
N TYR A 283 -18.07 15.84 -13.24
CA TYR A 283 -18.95 15.78 -12.07
C TYR A 283 -18.29 16.31 -10.79
N VAL A 284 -19.10 16.84 -9.88
CA VAL A 284 -18.71 17.10 -8.48
C VAL A 284 -19.78 16.50 -7.58
N VAL A 285 -19.42 15.48 -6.82
CA VAL A 285 -20.36 14.77 -5.95
C VAL A 285 -19.83 14.69 -4.53
N SER A 286 -20.72 14.85 -3.54
CA SER A 286 -20.35 14.69 -2.14
C SER A 286 -21.37 13.94 -1.30
N ILE A 287 -20.89 13.16 -0.32
CA ILE A 287 -21.70 12.55 0.73
C ILE A 287 -21.08 12.88 2.08
N ASP A 288 -21.80 13.63 2.91
CA ASP A 288 -21.41 13.92 4.29
C ASP A 288 -22.47 13.38 5.26
N GLN A 289 -22.10 12.42 6.10
CA GLN A 289 -22.95 11.80 7.11
C GLN A 289 -22.40 12.04 8.51
N THR A 290 -23.26 12.45 9.44
CA THR A 290 -22.92 12.62 10.85
C THR A 290 -24.01 12.02 11.74
N GLY A 291 -23.65 11.11 12.63
CA GLY A 291 -24.55 10.39 13.53
C GLY A 291 -24.52 8.88 13.28
N ASP A 292 -25.52 8.13 13.74
CA ASP A 292 -25.45 6.67 13.74
C ASP A 292 -26.42 6.03 12.73
N ALA A 293 -26.01 4.96 12.08
CA ALA A 293 -26.83 4.15 11.18
C ALA A 293 -27.49 4.92 10.01
N ASN A 294 -26.85 6.00 9.53
CA ASN A 294 -27.35 6.72 8.35
C ASN A 294 -26.98 5.97 7.06
N ILE A 295 -27.87 6.01 6.07
CA ILE A 295 -27.66 5.43 4.74
C ILE A 295 -27.75 6.56 3.70
N ALA A 296 -26.67 6.76 2.95
CA ALA A 296 -26.60 7.69 1.83
C ALA A 296 -26.26 6.93 0.56
N SER A 297 -27.03 7.14 -0.50
CA SER A 297 -26.77 6.58 -1.82
C SER A 297 -26.81 7.69 -2.85
N LEU A 298 -25.71 7.90 -3.58
CA LEU A 298 -25.63 8.85 -4.68
C LEU A 298 -25.24 8.09 -5.94
N ASP A 299 -26.15 8.07 -6.91
CA ASP A 299 -25.97 7.54 -8.25
C ASP A 299 -26.09 8.70 -9.25
N SER A 300 -25.03 8.99 -9.99
CA SER A 300 -24.98 10.11 -10.92
C SER A 300 -24.36 9.70 -12.24
N ALA A 301 -25.16 9.73 -13.32
CA ALA A 301 -24.72 9.48 -14.68
C ALA A 301 -24.80 10.74 -15.56
N GLY A 302 -23.86 10.96 -16.48
CA GLY A 302 -23.89 12.06 -17.46
C GLY A 302 -22.89 13.20 -17.22
N ILE A 303 -23.01 14.31 -17.97
CA ILE A 303 -22.01 15.39 -17.99
C ILE A 303 -22.40 16.55 -17.05
N GLY A 304 -21.49 17.00 -16.20
CA GLY A 304 -21.65 18.25 -15.42
C GLY A 304 -22.56 18.14 -14.19
N ASN A 305 -22.69 16.95 -13.60
CA ASN A 305 -23.58 16.74 -12.46
C ASN A 305 -22.98 17.28 -11.15
N LEU A 306 -23.80 18.01 -10.38
CA LEU A 306 -23.50 18.45 -9.02
C LEU A 306 -24.48 17.79 -8.05
N ALA A 307 -24.04 16.78 -7.30
CA ALA A 307 -24.87 16.08 -6.33
C ALA A 307 -24.28 16.16 -4.93
N SER A 308 -25.10 16.47 -3.92
CA SER A 308 -24.64 16.48 -2.53
C SER A 308 -25.69 15.91 -1.59
N ILE A 309 -25.27 14.94 -0.78
CA ILE A 309 -26.06 14.42 0.33
C ILE A 309 -25.40 14.88 1.62
N VAL A 310 -26.17 15.58 2.47
CA VAL A 310 -25.76 15.90 3.85
C VAL A 310 -26.79 15.32 4.81
N GLN A 311 -26.37 14.43 5.71
CA GLN A 311 -27.25 13.83 6.71
C GLN A 311 -26.69 14.07 8.12
N THR A 312 -27.54 14.52 9.04
CA THR A 312 -27.21 14.67 10.46
C THR A 312 -28.29 14.07 11.34
N GLY A 313 -27.92 13.17 12.25
CA GLY A 313 -28.82 12.46 13.15
C GLY A 313 -28.70 10.95 12.97
N SER A 314 -29.68 10.17 13.40
CA SER A 314 -29.60 8.71 13.37
C SER A 314 -30.59 8.09 12.39
N THR A 315 -30.26 6.97 11.77
CA THR A 315 -31.16 6.17 10.91
C THR A 315 -31.76 6.93 9.71
N ASN A 316 -31.11 8.01 9.24
CA ASN A 316 -31.59 8.74 8.08
C ASN A 316 -31.24 8.01 6.79
N GLN A 317 -32.12 8.07 5.80
CA GLN A 317 -31.93 7.52 4.46
C GLN A 317 -32.05 8.62 3.42
N ALA A 318 -31.00 8.83 2.64
CA ALA A 318 -30.93 9.80 1.55
C ALA A 318 -30.50 9.09 0.27
N SER A 319 -31.25 9.31 -0.81
CA SER A 319 -30.89 8.78 -2.13
C SER A 319 -30.98 9.86 -3.20
N ILE A 320 -29.90 10.09 -3.94
CA ILE A 320 -29.90 10.89 -5.16
C ILE A 320 -29.65 9.94 -6.32
N SER A 321 -30.52 9.95 -7.32
CA SER A 321 -30.29 9.35 -8.63
C SER A 321 -30.44 10.44 -9.70
N GLN A 322 -29.36 10.78 -10.39
CA GLN A 322 -29.37 11.75 -11.48
C GLN A 322 -28.90 11.07 -12.77
N SER A 323 -29.68 11.17 -13.84
CA SER A 323 -29.24 10.83 -15.19
C SER A 323 -29.26 12.08 -16.06
N GLY A 324 -28.09 12.56 -16.48
CA GLY A 324 -27.92 13.63 -17.46
C GLY A 324 -28.05 13.13 -18.88
N GLY A 325 -28.69 13.91 -19.76
CA GLY A 325 -28.73 13.62 -21.20
C GLY A 325 -27.34 13.79 -21.84
N PHE A 326 -26.90 12.79 -22.60
CA PHE A 326 -25.60 12.74 -23.30
C PHE A 326 -25.29 13.91 -24.25
N ASP A 327 -26.25 14.80 -24.55
CA ASP A 327 -26.19 15.77 -25.65
C ASP A 327 -26.41 17.26 -25.27
N THR A 328 -26.68 17.60 -24.00
CA THR A 328 -26.82 19.01 -23.59
C THR A 328 -26.09 19.32 -22.30
N PHE A 329 -25.19 20.31 -22.35
CA PHE A 329 -24.43 20.87 -21.23
C PHE A 329 -25.35 21.65 -20.26
N THR A 330 -26.38 21.00 -19.73
CA THR A 330 -27.26 21.54 -18.67
C THR A 330 -26.86 20.85 -17.37
N PRO A 331 -26.04 21.51 -16.52
CA PRO A 331 -25.63 20.91 -15.25
C PRO A 331 -26.86 20.62 -14.40
N GLN A 332 -27.03 19.36 -13.98
CA GLN A 332 -28.09 18.97 -13.06
C GLN A 332 -27.57 19.11 -11.62
N THR A 333 -28.28 19.88 -10.80
CA THR A 333 -27.97 20.01 -9.37
C THR A 333 -29.00 19.27 -8.54
N ALA A 334 -28.55 18.33 -7.71
CA ALA A 334 -29.36 17.65 -6.71
C ALA A 334 -28.71 17.82 -5.34
N ARG A 335 -29.51 18.20 -4.35
CA ARG A 335 -29.04 18.33 -2.97
C ARG A 335 -30.07 17.79 -2.01
N ILE A 336 -29.66 16.85 -1.17
CA ILE A 336 -30.44 16.40 -0.01
C ILE A 336 -29.77 16.94 1.25
N THR A 337 -30.57 17.48 2.16
CA THR A 337 -30.12 17.79 3.52
C THR A 337 -31.15 17.29 4.49
N GLN A 338 -30.74 16.37 5.36
CA GLN A 338 -31.58 15.81 6.41
C GLN A 338 -30.98 16.12 7.76
N THR A 339 -31.83 16.55 8.70
CA THR A 339 -31.47 16.76 10.10
C THR A 339 -32.55 16.16 10.99
N GLY A 340 -32.16 15.35 11.97
CA GLY A 340 -33.06 14.61 12.87
C GLY A 340 -32.95 13.10 12.66
N ASP A 341 -33.85 12.32 13.26
CA ASP A 341 -33.77 10.86 13.23
C ASP A 341 -34.83 10.24 12.32
N GLY A 342 -34.46 9.20 11.58
CA GLY A 342 -35.37 8.37 10.79
C GLY A 342 -35.94 9.05 9.54
N ASN A 343 -35.30 10.11 9.05
CA ASN A 343 -35.78 10.80 7.86
C ASN A 343 -35.52 9.97 6.59
N VAL A 344 -36.43 10.04 5.62
CA VAL A 344 -36.24 9.43 4.30
C VAL A 344 -36.41 10.51 3.22
N ALA A 345 -35.42 10.67 2.35
CA ALA A 345 -35.44 11.63 1.26
C ALA A 345 -34.89 10.96 -0.01
N SER A 346 -35.55 11.18 -1.14
CA SER A 346 -35.08 10.73 -2.43
C SER A 346 -35.26 11.84 -3.47
N ILE A 347 -34.23 12.03 -4.29
CA ILE A 347 -34.28 12.84 -5.50
C ILE A 347 -34.00 11.90 -6.67
N VAL A 348 -34.90 11.89 -7.65
CA VAL A 348 -34.69 11.25 -8.95
C VAL A 348 -34.81 12.34 -10.01
N GLN A 349 -33.75 12.54 -10.80
CA GLN A 349 -33.73 13.48 -11.93
C GLN A 349 -33.33 12.75 -13.21
N HIS A 350 -34.00 13.12 -14.31
CA HIS A 350 -33.81 12.59 -15.66
C HIS A 350 -33.55 13.73 -16.65
#